data_AF-A0A382DPF6-F1
#
_entry.id   AF-A0A382DPF6-F1
#
_cell.length_a   1.000
_cell.length_b   1.000
_cell.length_c   1.000
_cell.angle_alpha   90.00
_cell.angle_beta   90.00
_cell.angle_gamma   90.00
#
_symmetry.space_group_name_H-M   'P 1'
#
loop_
_entity.id
_entity.type
_entity.pdbx_description
1 polymer ?
#
loop_
_entity_poly.entity_id
_entity_poly.type
_entity_poly.pdbx_seq_one_letter_code
_entity_poly.pdbx_strand_id
1 'polypeptide(L)'
;MRVVGALLLGTVAGSVLPAGLEAQTPPAELPRMEIPRTPTGRPDLNGIWQALGNHHWDVEQHQARAALQLRPGPIVPVPAAEVVALGALGAVPFGWGAVEGGEIPYLPEALATRDENRQHYLERDPAIKCFLPGVPRANLEPMPFQIFQSESHVLIAYEFADAVRDIYLDDPGPSVLDAWMGQSVGRWDGDTFVIEVDGFNGMTWFDRAGNHHSAGLKVTERYTMLTPYHMWYEATMEDPNTFSRPWTIRLPLYRQIDPNARLGQFKCIEFVEELMYGHLRKTPVGAEQEQP
;
A
#
# COMPACT_ATOMS: atom_id res chain seq x y z
N MET A 1 44.24 73.91 -28.02
CA MET A 1 44.71 72.89 -27.06
C MET A 1 43.88 71.62 -27.28
N ARG A 2 44.53 70.52 -27.70
CA ARG A 2 44.00 69.14 -27.93
C ARG A 2 42.95 68.99 -29.06
N VAL A 3 43.36 68.76 -30.31
CA VAL A 3 43.68 67.49 -31.00
C VAL A 3 42.52 66.49 -31.03
N VAL A 4 41.90 66.40 -32.22
CA VAL A 4 40.95 65.39 -32.69
C VAL A 4 41.72 64.10 -33.02
N GLY A 5 41.22 62.95 -32.57
CA GLY A 5 41.76 61.63 -32.93
C GLY A 5 40.69 60.56 -32.80
N ALA A 6 40.10 60.16 -33.92
CA ALA A 6 39.23 59.00 -34.03
C ALA A 6 40.08 57.73 -33.85
N LEU A 7 39.66 56.82 -32.97
CA LEU A 7 40.28 55.51 -32.81
C LEU A 7 39.38 54.41 -33.38
N LEU A 8 39.99 53.62 -34.25
CA LEU A 8 39.44 52.52 -35.03
C LEU A 8 39.03 51.30 -34.18
N LEU A 9 38.10 50.54 -34.77
CA LEU A 9 37.63 49.23 -34.34
C LEU A 9 38.77 48.23 -34.08
N GLY A 10 38.62 47.45 -33.01
CA GLY A 10 39.32 46.19 -32.79
C GLY A 10 38.38 45.18 -32.13
N THR A 11 37.69 44.37 -32.94
CA THR A 11 36.93 43.22 -32.47
C THR A 11 37.89 42.09 -32.10
N VAL A 12 38.03 41.79 -30.81
CA VAL A 12 38.67 40.56 -30.34
C VAL A 12 37.58 39.51 -30.13
N ALA A 13 37.51 38.54 -31.03
CA ALA A 13 36.68 37.35 -30.87
C ALA A 13 37.34 36.43 -29.84
N GLY A 14 36.91 36.52 -28.58
CA GLY A 14 37.24 35.55 -27.54
C GLY A 14 36.28 34.37 -27.62
N SER A 15 36.73 33.25 -28.21
CA SER A 15 36.04 31.98 -28.13
C SER A 15 36.11 31.43 -26.70
N VAL A 16 35.02 31.54 -25.95
CA VAL A 16 34.83 30.78 -24.71
C VAL A 16 34.45 29.36 -25.11
N LEU A 17 35.38 28.42 -25.06
CA LEU A 17 35.06 26.99 -25.15
C LEU A 17 34.25 26.60 -23.90
N PRO A 18 33.10 25.91 -24.03
CA PRO A 18 32.42 25.39 -22.86
C PRO A 18 33.31 24.33 -22.22
N ALA A 19 33.57 24.47 -20.92
CA ALA A 19 34.22 23.44 -20.12
C ALA A 19 33.47 22.13 -20.32
N GLY A 20 34.21 21.08 -20.69
CA GLY A 20 33.66 19.76 -20.94
C GLY A 20 32.86 19.28 -19.74
N LEU A 21 31.63 18.87 -19.99
CA LEU A 21 30.86 18.05 -19.07
C LEU A 21 31.61 16.72 -18.97
N GLU A 22 32.44 16.54 -17.93
CA GLU A 22 32.99 15.22 -17.63
C GLU A 22 31.81 14.29 -17.35
N ALA A 23 31.62 13.32 -18.24
CA ALA A 23 30.65 12.26 -18.04
C ALA A 23 31.00 11.57 -16.73
N GLN A 24 30.12 11.68 -15.73
CA GLN A 24 30.24 10.92 -14.50
C GLN A 24 30.33 9.45 -14.89
N THR A 25 31.41 8.80 -14.47
CA THR A 25 31.57 7.36 -14.63
C THR A 25 30.32 6.71 -14.05
N PRO A 26 29.60 5.87 -14.81
CA PRO A 26 28.44 5.18 -14.27
C PRO A 26 28.86 4.48 -12.97
N PRO A 27 28.06 4.58 -11.90
CA PRO A 27 28.39 3.92 -10.65
C PRO A 27 28.66 2.44 -10.94
N ALA A 28 29.71 1.89 -10.32
CA ALA A 28 30.04 0.48 -10.44
C ALA A 28 28.79 -0.36 -10.20
N GLU A 29 28.53 -1.33 -11.09
CA GLU A 29 27.38 -2.23 -10.97
C GLU A 29 27.43 -2.89 -9.59
N LEU A 30 26.40 -2.65 -8.78
CA LEU A 30 26.33 -3.23 -7.43
C LEU A 30 26.41 -4.75 -7.56
N PRO A 31 27.21 -5.43 -6.72
CA PRO A 31 27.29 -6.89 -6.77
C PRO A 31 25.89 -7.47 -6.61
N ARG A 32 25.50 -8.34 -7.54
CA ARG A 32 24.23 -9.07 -7.45
C ARG A 32 24.30 -9.95 -6.21
N MET A 33 23.49 -9.61 -5.21
CA MET A 33 23.34 -10.47 -4.04
C MET A 33 22.54 -11.70 -4.43
N GLU A 34 23.06 -12.88 -4.13
CA GLU A 34 22.30 -14.11 -4.30
C GLU A 34 21.09 -14.14 -3.35
N ILE A 35 19.98 -14.68 -3.82
CA ILE A 35 18.79 -14.84 -2.99
C ILE A 35 19.00 -15.97 -1.98
N PRO A 36 18.53 -15.80 -0.73
CA PRO A 36 18.64 -16.84 0.28
C PRO A 36 17.78 -18.05 -0.11
N ARG A 37 18.24 -19.25 0.25
CA ARG A 37 17.60 -20.52 -0.07
C ARG A 37 17.35 -21.34 1.18
N THR A 38 16.22 -22.04 1.21
CA THR A 38 15.93 -23.08 2.21
C THR A 38 16.83 -24.31 1.99
N PRO A 39 16.90 -25.26 2.94
CA PRO A 39 17.59 -26.53 2.74
C PRO A 39 17.09 -27.34 1.53
N THR A 40 15.83 -27.14 1.12
CA THR A 40 15.22 -27.76 -0.07
C THR A 40 15.51 -27.00 -1.37
N GLY A 41 16.29 -25.91 -1.32
CA GLY A 41 16.68 -25.12 -2.49
C GLY A 41 15.62 -24.12 -2.99
N ARG A 42 14.48 -24.01 -2.31
CA ARG A 42 13.48 -22.96 -2.59
C ARG A 42 14.00 -21.60 -2.08
N PRO A 43 13.56 -20.48 -2.66
CA PRO A 43 13.78 -19.17 -2.05
C PRO A 43 13.30 -19.14 -0.60
N ASP A 44 14.11 -18.55 0.27
CA ASP A 44 13.78 -18.38 1.69
C ASP A 44 13.10 -17.03 1.93
N LEU A 45 11.78 -17.09 2.11
CA LEU A 45 10.91 -15.95 2.36
C LEU A 45 10.85 -15.60 3.85
N ASN A 46 11.42 -16.43 4.76
CA ASN A 46 11.34 -16.18 6.19
C ASN A 46 11.89 -14.78 6.55
N GLY A 47 11.18 -14.10 7.43
CA GLY A 47 11.56 -12.78 7.92
C GLY A 47 10.38 -11.84 8.10
N ILE A 48 10.69 -10.66 8.61
CA ILE A 48 9.75 -9.57 8.80
C ILE A 48 9.88 -8.64 7.59
N TRP A 49 8.78 -8.42 6.90
CA TRP A 49 8.67 -7.68 5.65
C TRP A 49 7.72 -6.51 5.83
N GLN A 50 7.94 -5.43 5.08
CA GLN A 50 7.07 -4.28 5.10
C GLN A 50 7.04 -3.63 3.73
N ALA A 51 5.85 -3.21 3.30
CA ALA A 51 5.71 -2.33 2.17
C ALA A 51 6.05 -0.89 2.60
N LEU A 52 6.92 -0.22 1.83
CA LEU A 52 7.28 1.18 2.09
C LEU A 52 6.59 2.10 1.09
N GLY A 53 6.19 3.29 1.56
CA GLY A 53 5.53 4.31 0.74
C GLY A 53 4.08 4.53 1.13
N ASN A 54 3.32 5.11 0.19
CA ASN A 54 2.00 5.70 0.44
C ASN A 54 0.83 4.94 -0.21
N HIS A 55 1.07 3.74 -0.73
CA HIS A 55 0.06 2.91 -1.41
C HIS A 55 -1.08 2.44 -0.49
N HIS A 56 -0.88 2.47 0.83
CA HIS A 56 -1.94 2.22 1.82
C HIS A 56 -2.97 3.36 1.91
N TRP A 57 -2.63 4.55 1.42
CA TRP A 57 -3.56 5.67 1.31
C TRP A 57 -4.44 5.55 0.07
N ASP A 58 -3.85 5.15 -1.05
CA ASP A 58 -4.48 4.91 -2.34
C ASP A 58 -3.50 4.11 -3.21
N VAL A 59 -3.95 3.00 -3.81
CA VAL A 59 -3.12 2.22 -4.73
C VAL A 59 -2.99 2.87 -6.10
N GLU A 60 -3.86 3.79 -6.47
CA GLU A 60 -3.70 4.64 -7.66
C GLU A 60 -2.74 5.80 -7.35
N GLN A 61 -2.18 6.42 -8.39
CA GLN A 61 -1.35 7.61 -8.18
C GLN A 61 -2.22 8.78 -7.70
N HIS A 62 -1.76 9.50 -6.67
CA HIS A 62 -2.52 10.63 -6.12
C HIS A 62 -1.63 11.77 -5.63
N GLN A 63 -2.16 12.98 -5.68
CA GLN A 63 -1.55 14.15 -5.07
C GLN A 63 -1.74 14.16 -3.56
N ALA A 64 -0.90 14.93 -2.88
CA ALA A 64 -1.10 15.20 -1.46
C ALA A 64 -2.43 15.94 -1.24
N ARG A 65 -3.13 15.62 -0.15
CA ARG A 65 -4.39 16.26 0.25
C ARG A 65 -4.42 16.53 1.74
N ALA A 66 -5.16 17.56 2.14
CA ALA A 66 -5.16 18.08 3.50
C ALA A 66 -5.71 17.12 4.56
N ALA A 67 -6.56 16.17 4.16
CA ALA A 67 -7.07 15.09 5.01
C ALA A 67 -7.59 13.94 4.15
N LEU A 68 -7.83 12.78 4.78
CA LEU A 68 -8.60 11.68 4.19
C LEU A 68 -10.03 12.10 3.88
N GLN A 69 -10.76 12.54 4.92
CA GLN A 69 -12.15 12.95 4.82
C GLN A 69 -12.23 14.45 4.55
N LEU A 70 -12.82 14.80 3.41
CA LEU A 70 -13.07 16.17 3.00
C LEU A 70 -14.57 16.45 2.99
N ARG A 71 -14.93 17.73 3.07
CA ARG A 71 -16.28 18.24 2.89
C ARG A 71 -16.28 19.39 1.87
N PRO A 72 -17.42 19.70 1.23
CA PRO A 72 -17.55 20.87 0.37
C PRO A 72 -17.08 22.14 1.10
N GLY A 73 -16.21 22.89 0.44
CA GLY A 73 -15.73 24.19 0.91
C GLY A 73 -16.10 25.31 -0.06
N PRO A 74 -15.87 26.57 0.32
CA PRO A 74 -16.28 27.73 -0.48
C PRO A 74 -15.53 27.89 -1.81
N ILE A 75 -14.32 27.30 -1.92
CA ILE A 75 -13.48 27.37 -3.14
C ILE A 75 -13.00 25.98 -3.54
N VAL A 76 -12.43 25.25 -2.57
CA VAL A 76 -11.98 23.86 -2.73
C VAL A 76 -12.50 23.03 -1.56
N PRO A 77 -12.58 21.69 -1.68
CA PRO A 77 -12.87 20.84 -0.54
C PRO A 77 -11.92 21.11 0.62
N VAL A 78 -12.45 21.13 1.84
CA VAL A 78 -11.70 21.36 3.08
C VAL A 78 -11.79 20.13 3.98
N PRO A 79 -10.84 19.91 4.91
CA PRO A 79 -10.95 18.85 5.90
C PRO A 79 -12.30 18.89 6.63
N ALA A 80 -12.87 17.71 6.87
CA ALA A 80 -14.09 17.56 7.64
C ALA A 80 -13.84 17.87 9.13
N ALA A 81 -14.91 18.20 9.87
CA ALA A 81 -14.79 18.69 11.24
C ALA A 81 -14.17 17.66 12.19
N GLU A 82 -14.40 16.38 11.90
CA GLU A 82 -13.94 15.21 12.62
C GLU A 82 -12.42 15.05 12.58
N VAL A 83 -11.76 15.56 11.53
CA VAL A 83 -10.32 15.36 11.27
C VAL A 83 -9.52 16.64 11.17
N VAL A 84 -10.16 17.82 11.12
CA VAL A 84 -9.48 19.11 10.91
C VAL A 84 -8.44 19.41 11.99
N ALA A 85 -8.70 18.99 13.23
CA ALA A 85 -7.80 19.21 14.36
C ALA A 85 -6.46 18.45 14.23
N LEU A 86 -6.39 17.40 13.42
CA LEU A 86 -5.15 16.66 13.16
C LEU A 86 -4.15 17.50 12.33
N GLY A 87 -4.64 18.51 11.60
CA GLY A 87 -3.80 19.35 10.75
C GLY A 87 -2.92 18.53 9.80
N ALA A 88 -1.65 18.91 9.68
CA ALA A 88 -0.70 18.22 8.80
C ALA A 88 -0.42 16.76 9.18
N LEU A 89 -0.67 16.35 10.43
CA LEU A 89 -0.50 14.95 10.86
C LEU A 89 -1.60 14.03 10.29
N GLY A 90 -2.78 14.59 10.00
CA GLY A 90 -3.89 13.87 9.35
C GLY A 90 -3.89 14.01 7.82
N ALA A 91 -2.89 14.67 7.25
CA ALA A 91 -2.79 14.86 5.80
C ALA A 91 -2.39 13.56 5.09
N VAL A 92 -2.86 13.41 3.86
CA VAL A 92 -2.46 12.30 3.00
C VAL A 92 -1.32 12.79 2.10
N PRO A 93 -0.13 12.17 2.16
CA PRO A 93 1.02 12.55 1.35
C PRO A 93 0.79 12.21 -0.14
N PHE A 94 1.68 12.67 -1.01
CA PHE A 94 1.70 12.24 -2.41
C PHE A 94 2.03 10.74 -2.51
N GLY A 95 1.35 10.01 -3.39
CA GLY A 95 1.61 8.61 -3.67
C GLY A 95 1.84 8.36 -5.15
N TRP A 96 2.86 7.56 -5.47
CA TRP A 96 3.14 7.12 -6.84
C TRP A 96 2.13 6.07 -7.36
N GLY A 97 1.31 5.51 -6.49
CA GLY A 97 0.49 4.33 -6.78
C GLY A 97 1.32 3.05 -6.90
N ALA A 98 0.62 1.92 -6.98
CA ALA A 98 1.17 0.60 -7.23
C ALA A 98 0.49 -0.10 -8.43
N VAL A 99 -0.59 0.47 -8.96
CA VAL A 99 -1.36 -0.10 -10.08
C VAL A 99 -0.56 -0.08 -11.38
N GLU A 100 -0.40 -1.23 -12.02
CA GLU A 100 0.15 -1.31 -13.37
C GLU A 100 -0.78 -0.62 -14.38
N GLY A 101 -0.23 0.34 -15.12
CA GLY A 101 -1.01 1.19 -16.02
C GLY A 101 -1.69 2.38 -15.33
N GLY A 102 -1.64 2.46 -13.99
CA GLY A 102 -2.01 3.64 -13.22
C GLY A 102 -3.50 3.84 -12.95
N GLU A 103 -4.38 2.97 -13.46
CA GLU A 103 -5.83 3.05 -13.26
C GLU A 103 -6.46 1.69 -12.95
N ILE A 104 -7.44 1.68 -12.04
CA ILE A 104 -8.26 0.51 -11.77
C ILE A 104 -9.42 0.46 -12.78
N PRO A 105 -9.59 -0.64 -13.54
CA PRO A 105 -10.54 -0.72 -14.64
C PRO A 105 -11.97 -1.03 -14.15
N TYR A 106 -12.50 -0.21 -13.26
CA TYR A 106 -13.85 -0.35 -12.68
C TYR A 106 -14.96 -0.39 -13.76
N LEU A 107 -15.99 -1.19 -13.49
CA LEU A 107 -17.29 -1.00 -14.13
C LEU A 107 -17.92 0.33 -13.66
N PRO A 108 -18.77 0.98 -14.47
CA PRO A 108 -19.33 2.29 -14.12
C PRO A 108 -20.03 2.36 -12.76
N GLU A 109 -20.83 1.36 -12.43
CA GLU A 109 -21.56 1.27 -11.16
C GLU A 109 -20.61 1.07 -9.98
N ALA A 110 -19.58 0.24 -10.16
CA ALA A 110 -18.55 0.03 -9.15
C ALA A 110 -17.70 1.29 -8.93
N LEU A 111 -17.37 2.03 -9.99
CA LEU A 111 -16.67 3.32 -9.88
C LEU A 111 -17.46 4.30 -9.00
N ALA A 112 -18.79 4.35 -9.17
CA ALA A 112 -19.66 5.18 -8.34
C ALA A 112 -19.65 4.74 -6.87
N THR A 113 -19.66 3.42 -6.59
CA THR A 113 -19.50 2.88 -5.22
C THR A 113 -18.17 3.28 -4.60
N ARG A 114 -17.06 3.20 -5.35
CA ARG A 114 -15.73 3.64 -4.90
C ARG A 114 -15.74 5.13 -4.55
N ASP A 115 -16.35 5.97 -5.38
CA ASP A 115 -16.45 7.40 -5.14
C ASP A 115 -17.32 7.75 -3.92
N GLU A 116 -18.41 7.02 -3.70
CA GLU A 116 -19.25 7.14 -2.51
C GLU A 116 -18.48 6.70 -1.25
N ASN A 117 -17.78 5.57 -1.31
CA ASN A 117 -16.92 5.08 -0.22
C ASN A 117 -15.89 6.13 0.19
N ARG A 118 -15.23 6.75 -0.78
CA ARG A 118 -14.25 7.82 -0.55
C ARG A 118 -14.84 9.05 0.14
N GLN A 119 -16.11 9.37 -0.14
CA GLN A 119 -16.83 10.47 0.52
C GLN A 119 -17.29 10.12 1.93
N HIS A 120 -17.39 8.83 2.27
CA HIS A 120 -17.84 8.33 3.58
C HIS A 120 -16.75 7.49 4.26
N TYR A 121 -15.49 7.87 4.06
CA TYR A 121 -14.31 7.12 4.50
C TYR A 121 -14.40 6.76 5.99
N LEU A 122 -14.64 7.75 6.84
CA LEU A 122 -14.65 7.56 8.30
C LEU A 122 -15.73 6.59 8.79
N GLU A 123 -16.80 6.46 8.04
CA GLU A 123 -17.96 5.63 8.40
C GLU A 123 -17.84 4.21 7.82
N ARG A 124 -17.29 4.09 6.61
CA ARG A 124 -17.38 2.89 5.77
C ARG A 124 -16.10 2.08 5.67
N ASP A 125 -14.90 2.65 5.85
CA ASP A 125 -13.66 1.85 5.79
C ASP A 125 -13.65 0.82 6.94
N PRO A 126 -13.70 -0.50 6.66
CA PRO A 126 -13.74 -1.51 7.71
C PRO A 126 -12.51 -1.50 8.61
N ALA A 127 -11.35 -1.08 8.09
CA ALA A 127 -10.11 -1.06 8.84
C ALA A 127 -10.14 -0.01 9.98
N ILE A 128 -10.99 1.02 9.89
CA ILE A 128 -11.20 1.99 10.98
C ILE A 128 -11.77 1.30 12.21
N LYS A 129 -12.56 0.23 12.03
CA LYS A 129 -13.13 -0.59 13.10
C LYS A 129 -12.26 -1.80 13.43
N CYS A 130 -11.01 -1.82 12.96
CA CYS A 130 -10.07 -2.93 13.13
C CYS A 130 -10.58 -4.27 12.56
N PHE A 131 -11.48 -4.25 11.56
CA PHE A 131 -11.78 -5.49 10.83
C PHE A 131 -10.56 -5.92 10.01
N LEU A 132 -10.44 -7.23 9.79
CA LEU A 132 -9.33 -7.81 9.03
C LEU A 132 -9.27 -7.19 7.62
N PRO A 133 -8.08 -6.79 7.14
CA PRO A 133 -7.95 -5.94 5.96
C PRO A 133 -8.16 -6.67 4.62
N GLY A 134 -8.15 -8.00 4.59
CA GLY A 134 -8.14 -8.77 3.36
C GLY A 134 -6.80 -8.67 2.62
N VAL A 135 -6.74 -9.22 1.40
CA VAL A 135 -5.56 -9.14 0.53
C VAL A 135 -5.92 -8.45 -0.78
N PRO A 136 -5.01 -7.65 -1.37
CA PRO A 136 -3.64 -7.38 -0.94
C PRO A 136 -3.47 -6.39 0.22
N ARG A 137 -4.53 -5.73 0.72
CA ARG A 137 -4.40 -4.63 1.70
C ARG A 137 -3.55 -4.97 2.93
N ALA A 138 -3.63 -6.18 3.46
CA ALA A 138 -2.81 -6.63 4.59
C ALA A 138 -1.29 -6.41 4.35
N ASN A 139 -0.82 -6.63 3.11
CA ASN A 139 0.59 -6.46 2.73
C ASN A 139 0.94 -4.99 2.48
N LEU A 140 -0.06 -4.13 2.29
CA LEU A 140 0.08 -2.73 1.94
C LEU A 140 0.05 -1.82 3.17
N GLU A 141 -0.52 -2.27 4.29
CA GLU A 141 -0.56 -1.47 5.51
C GLU A 141 0.85 -0.98 5.90
N PRO A 142 0.98 0.24 6.47
CA PRO A 142 2.27 0.81 6.84
C PRO A 142 2.84 0.18 8.13
N MET A 143 2.64 -1.12 8.29
CA MET A 143 3.05 -1.96 9.40
C MET A 143 3.67 -3.24 8.85
N PRO A 144 4.67 -3.82 9.52
CA PRO A 144 5.30 -5.03 9.05
C PRO A 144 4.40 -6.27 9.18
N PHE A 145 4.78 -7.32 8.46
CA PHE A 145 4.25 -8.67 8.59
C PHE A 145 5.39 -9.68 8.56
N GLN A 146 5.22 -10.82 9.21
CA GLN A 146 6.23 -11.86 9.31
C GLN A 146 5.78 -13.10 8.53
N ILE A 147 6.65 -13.57 7.64
CA ILE A 147 6.47 -14.84 6.93
C ILE A 147 7.20 -15.93 7.72
N PHE A 148 6.47 -17.00 8.02
CA PHE A 148 6.98 -18.26 8.55
C PHE A 148 6.84 -19.31 7.46
N GLN A 149 7.96 -19.78 6.94
CA GLN A 149 8.01 -20.77 5.87
C GLN A 149 8.77 -22.00 6.36
N SER A 150 8.11 -23.15 6.29
CA SER A 150 8.71 -24.47 6.46
C SER A 150 8.61 -25.25 5.14
N GLU A 151 9.00 -26.53 5.16
CA GLU A 151 8.85 -27.41 4.00
C GLU A 151 7.39 -27.76 3.68
N SER A 152 6.48 -27.66 4.66
CA SER A 152 5.09 -28.12 4.53
C SER A 152 4.02 -27.09 4.91
N HIS A 153 4.42 -25.96 5.49
CA HIS A 153 3.49 -24.91 5.93
C HIS A 153 4.08 -23.53 5.63
N VAL A 154 3.22 -22.60 5.21
CA VAL A 154 3.55 -21.18 5.10
C VAL A 154 2.47 -20.38 5.81
N LEU A 155 2.87 -19.53 6.76
CA LEU A 155 1.98 -18.68 7.53
C LEU A 155 2.49 -17.24 7.48
N ILE A 156 1.57 -16.29 7.34
CA ILE A 156 1.87 -14.86 7.45
C ILE A 156 1.14 -14.30 8.67
N ALA A 157 1.90 -13.70 9.58
CA ALA A 157 1.37 -12.95 10.72
C ALA A 157 1.52 -11.46 10.43
N TYR A 158 0.43 -10.71 10.49
CA TYR A 158 0.40 -9.27 10.26
C TYR A 158 0.34 -8.54 11.60
N GLU A 159 1.06 -7.42 11.71
CA GLU A 159 0.96 -6.58 12.89
C GLU A 159 -0.44 -5.92 13.00
N PHE A 160 -1.02 -5.51 11.87
CA PHE A 160 -2.37 -4.94 11.84
C PHE A 160 -3.46 -5.98 12.10
N ALA A 161 -4.38 -5.65 13.01
CA ALA A 161 -5.56 -6.45 13.37
C ALA A 161 -5.26 -7.88 13.83
N ASP A 162 -4.01 -8.17 14.23
CA ASP A 162 -3.49 -9.52 14.49
C ASP A 162 -3.88 -10.52 13.39
N ALA A 163 -3.97 -10.07 12.14
CA ALA A 163 -4.39 -10.94 11.07
C ALA A 163 -3.36 -12.08 10.93
N VAL A 164 -3.86 -13.31 10.89
CA VAL A 164 -3.04 -14.50 10.62
C VAL A 164 -3.60 -15.16 9.38
N ARG A 165 -2.71 -15.46 8.45
CA ARG A 165 -3.03 -16.05 7.17
C ARG A 165 -2.27 -17.36 7.03
N ASP A 166 -3.02 -18.45 7.03
CA ASP A 166 -2.50 -19.77 6.67
C ASP A 166 -2.56 -19.94 5.15
N ILE A 167 -1.50 -20.48 4.55
CA ILE A 167 -1.40 -20.70 3.12
C ILE A 167 -1.22 -22.21 2.90
N TYR A 168 -2.27 -22.83 2.38
CA TYR A 168 -2.29 -24.25 2.09
C TYR A 168 -1.35 -24.56 0.93
N LEU A 169 -0.43 -25.53 1.11
CA LEU A 169 0.42 -26.02 0.03
C LEU A 169 -0.22 -27.19 -0.74
N ASP A 170 -1.21 -27.84 -0.13
CA ASP A 170 -2.11 -28.80 -0.75
C ASP A 170 -3.51 -28.17 -0.80
N ASP A 171 -4.11 -28.10 -1.98
CA ASP A 171 -5.43 -27.48 -2.18
C ASP A 171 -6.52 -28.19 -1.35
N PRO A 172 -7.13 -27.53 -0.35
CA PRO A 172 -8.18 -28.13 0.47
C PRO A 172 -9.54 -28.23 -0.27
N GLY A 173 -9.62 -27.73 -1.50
CA GLY A 173 -10.85 -27.57 -2.26
C GLY A 173 -11.49 -26.20 -2.06
N PRO A 174 -12.69 -25.97 -2.61
CA PRO A 174 -13.35 -24.67 -2.55
C PRO A 174 -13.56 -24.19 -1.12
N SER A 175 -13.42 -22.88 -0.87
CA SER A 175 -13.72 -22.31 0.43
C SER A 175 -15.17 -22.62 0.84
N VAL A 176 -15.32 -23.08 2.09
CA VAL A 176 -16.62 -23.43 2.67
C VAL A 176 -17.32 -22.24 3.35
N LEU A 177 -16.59 -21.14 3.58
CA LEU A 177 -17.08 -19.96 4.28
C LEU A 177 -16.50 -18.70 3.63
N ASP A 178 -17.32 -17.65 3.60
CA ASP A 178 -16.87 -16.33 3.17
C ASP A 178 -16.02 -15.70 4.28
N ALA A 179 -14.73 -15.46 4.00
CA ALA A 179 -13.75 -14.99 4.97
C ALA A 179 -13.26 -13.57 4.64
N TRP A 180 -12.81 -12.84 5.67
CA TRP A 180 -12.20 -11.52 5.47
C TRP A 180 -10.87 -11.61 4.70
N MET A 181 -10.07 -12.63 5.00
CA MET A 181 -8.74 -12.83 4.40
C MET A 181 -8.75 -13.79 3.19
N GLY A 182 -9.92 -14.32 2.82
CA GLY A 182 -10.05 -15.39 1.84
C GLY A 182 -9.38 -16.71 2.26
N GLN A 183 -9.44 -17.71 1.39
CA GLN A 183 -8.71 -18.97 1.49
C GLN A 183 -7.52 -18.92 0.53
N SER A 184 -6.32 -19.24 1.02
CA SER A 184 -5.08 -19.08 0.27
C SER A 184 -4.44 -20.43 -0.08
N VAL A 185 -4.15 -20.66 -1.36
CA VAL A 185 -3.47 -21.87 -1.84
C VAL A 185 -2.18 -21.46 -2.55
N GLY A 186 -1.05 -21.93 -2.01
CA GLY A 186 0.30 -21.57 -2.43
C GLY A 186 0.97 -22.67 -3.25
N ARG A 187 1.69 -22.26 -4.29
CA ARG A 187 2.54 -23.15 -5.11
C ARG A 187 3.80 -22.43 -5.56
N TRP A 188 4.82 -23.22 -5.92
CA TRP A 188 6.06 -22.68 -6.48
C TRP A 188 6.04 -22.70 -8.00
N ASP A 189 6.41 -21.57 -8.60
CA ASP A 189 6.68 -21.39 -10.02
C ASP A 189 8.12 -20.92 -10.18
N GLY A 190 9.04 -21.89 -10.34
CA GLY A 190 10.48 -21.63 -10.22
C GLY A 190 10.85 -21.04 -8.86
N ASP A 191 11.37 -19.81 -8.88
CA ASP A 191 11.76 -19.01 -7.71
C ASP A 191 10.67 -18.04 -7.23
N THR A 192 9.47 -18.13 -7.79
CA THR A 192 8.32 -17.33 -7.36
C THR A 192 7.38 -18.19 -6.52
N PHE A 193 7.00 -17.70 -5.34
CA PHE A 193 5.89 -18.28 -4.59
C PHE A 193 4.59 -17.60 -5.05
N VAL A 194 3.70 -18.39 -5.63
CA VAL A 194 2.43 -17.94 -6.19
C VAL A 194 1.33 -18.35 -5.23
N ILE A 195 0.47 -17.42 -4.84
CA ILE A 195 -0.66 -17.69 -3.96
C ILE A 195 -1.94 -17.30 -4.68
N GLU A 196 -2.85 -18.25 -4.84
CA GLU A 196 -4.19 -18.02 -5.36
C GLU A 196 -5.15 -17.89 -4.15
N VAL A 197 -6.02 -16.88 -4.19
CA VAL A 197 -6.90 -16.52 -3.08
C VAL A 197 -8.32 -16.29 -3.58
N ASP A 198 -9.29 -16.94 -2.95
CA ASP A 198 -10.72 -16.73 -3.19
C ASP A 198 -11.53 -16.89 -1.89
N GLY A 199 -12.87 -16.97 -1.98
CA GLY A 199 -13.74 -17.16 -0.81
C GLY A 199 -13.81 -15.93 0.09
N PHE A 200 -13.79 -14.72 -0.48
CA PHE A 200 -13.90 -13.47 0.26
C PHE A 200 -15.35 -13.14 0.63
N ASN A 201 -15.53 -12.43 1.75
CA ASN A 201 -16.84 -11.90 2.14
C ASN A 201 -17.25 -10.59 1.43
N GLY A 202 -16.36 -10.01 0.62
CA GLY A 202 -16.63 -8.78 -0.14
C GLY A 202 -16.76 -7.51 0.69
N MET A 203 -16.39 -7.53 1.98
CA MET A 203 -16.51 -6.36 2.87
C MET A 203 -15.24 -5.51 2.93
N THR A 204 -14.09 -6.05 2.52
CA THR A 204 -12.79 -5.38 2.61
C THR A 204 -12.57 -4.36 1.49
N TRP A 205 -11.68 -3.41 1.75
CA TRP A 205 -11.18 -2.46 0.75
C TRP A 205 -9.71 -2.74 0.46
N PHE A 206 -9.21 -2.31 -0.70
CA PHE A 206 -7.81 -2.43 -1.07
C PHE A 206 -6.90 -1.39 -0.39
N ASP A 207 -7.46 -0.26 0.02
CA ASP A 207 -6.74 0.87 0.62
C ASP A 207 -7.72 1.83 1.33
N ARG A 208 -7.22 3.01 1.70
CA ARG A 208 -7.99 4.09 2.35
C ARG A 208 -8.68 5.04 1.35
N ALA A 209 -8.67 4.76 0.05
CA ALA A 209 -9.27 5.60 -0.98
C ALA A 209 -10.66 5.12 -1.42
N GLY A 210 -11.21 4.08 -0.78
CA GLY A 210 -12.53 3.53 -1.11
C GLY A 210 -12.50 2.45 -2.18
N ASN A 211 -11.31 2.04 -2.63
CA ASN A 211 -11.14 0.99 -3.63
C ASN A 211 -11.63 -0.33 -3.04
N HIS A 212 -12.65 -0.91 -3.68
CA HIS A 212 -13.41 -2.06 -3.18
C HIS A 212 -13.49 -3.18 -4.23
N HIS A 213 -14.05 -4.31 -3.81
CA HIS A 213 -14.35 -5.49 -4.63
C HIS A 213 -15.63 -6.17 -4.14
N SER A 214 -16.14 -7.13 -4.91
CA SER A 214 -17.23 -8.02 -4.50
C SER A 214 -16.71 -9.27 -3.77
N ALA A 215 -17.63 -10.10 -3.28
CA ALA A 215 -17.29 -11.43 -2.76
C ALA A 215 -16.72 -12.38 -3.84
N GLY A 216 -16.95 -12.07 -5.12
CA GLY A 216 -16.44 -12.84 -6.25
C GLY A 216 -14.97 -12.57 -6.61
N LEU A 217 -14.27 -11.77 -5.81
CA LEU A 217 -12.84 -11.48 -6.01
C LEU A 217 -12.02 -12.77 -6.01
N LYS A 218 -11.10 -12.86 -6.97
CA LYS A 218 -9.96 -13.75 -6.94
C LYS A 218 -8.69 -12.93 -6.98
N VAL A 219 -7.71 -13.30 -6.17
CA VAL A 219 -6.40 -12.64 -6.15
C VAL A 219 -5.34 -13.67 -6.45
N THR A 220 -4.47 -13.37 -7.42
CA THR A 220 -3.24 -14.13 -7.66
C THR A 220 -2.06 -13.28 -7.21
N GLU A 221 -1.44 -13.65 -6.10
CA GLU A 221 -0.26 -12.99 -5.58
C GLU A 221 1.02 -13.71 -6.02
N ARG A 222 2.10 -12.94 -6.21
CA ARG A 222 3.42 -13.45 -6.57
C ARG A 222 4.47 -12.81 -5.67
N TYR A 223 5.24 -13.65 -4.98
CA TYR A 223 6.32 -13.26 -4.09
C TYR A 223 7.64 -13.74 -4.68
N THR A 224 8.43 -12.80 -5.21
CA THR A 224 9.69 -13.09 -5.91
C THR A 224 10.85 -12.45 -5.17
N MET A 225 11.73 -13.26 -4.59
CA MET A 225 12.95 -12.72 -3.94
C MET A 225 13.85 -12.07 -5.00
N LEU A 226 14.26 -10.82 -4.75
CA LEU A 226 15.23 -10.12 -5.59
C LEU A 226 16.63 -10.16 -4.98
N THR A 227 16.69 -10.02 -3.65
CA THR A 227 17.91 -10.02 -2.83
C THR A 227 17.56 -10.55 -1.45
N PRO A 228 18.53 -10.76 -0.53
CA PRO A 228 18.23 -11.09 0.86
C PRO A 228 17.38 -10.04 1.62
N TYR A 229 17.17 -8.85 1.07
CA TYR A 229 16.52 -7.73 1.75
C TYR A 229 15.32 -7.15 1.00
N HIS A 230 15.10 -7.60 -0.24
CA HIS A 230 14.05 -7.06 -1.11
C HIS A 230 13.32 -8.21 -1.79
N MET A 231 12.01 -8.14 -1.74
CA MET A 231 11.11 -9.05 -2.43
C MET A 231 10.20 -8.23 -3.33
N TRP A 232 10.01 -8.68 -4.55
CA TRP A 232 9.01 -8.12 -5.44
C TRP A 232 7.67 -8.78 -5.16
N TYR A 233 6.67 -7.96 -4.82
CA TYR A 233 5.31 -8.40 -4.59
C TYR A 233 4.42 -7.92 -5.74
N GLU A 234 3.60 -8.83 -6.25
CA GLU A 234 2.59 -8.57 -7.24
C GLU A 234 1.27 -9.17 -6.77
N ALA A 235 0.16 -8.49 -7.03
CA ALA A 235 -1.17 -9.05 -6.82
C ALA A 235 -2.05 -8.68 -8.01
N THR A 236 -2.56 -9.69 -8.70
CA THR A 236 -3.53 -9.55 -9.78
C THR A 236 -4.93 -9.79 -9.23
N MET A 237 -5.82 -8.83 -9.41
CA MET A 237 -7.20 -8.87 -8.98
C MET A 237 -8.10 -9.22 -10.17
N GLU A 238 -8.94 -10.24 -9.98
CA GLU A 238 -9.94 -10.68 -10.93
C GLU A 238 -11.31 -10.66 -10.26
N ASP A 239 -12.18 -9.74 -10.66
CA ASP A 239 -13.56 -9.67 -10.19
C ASP A 239 -14.46 -9.12 -11.29
N PRO A 240 -15.14 -9.97 -12.07
CA PRO A 240 -15.98 -9.51 -13.17
C PRO A 240 -17.24 -8.75 -12.72
N ASN A 241 -17.59 -8.77 -11.43
CA ASN A 241 -18.71 -7.98 -10.89
C ASN A 241 -18.29 -6.54 -10.57
N THR A 242 -16.99 -6.26 -10.52
CA THR A 242 -16.44 -4.95 -10.12
C THR A 242 -15.56 -4.33 -11.21
N PHE A 243 -14.82 -5.15 -11.96
CA PHE A 243 -13.83 -4.71 -12.95
C PHE A 243 -14.16 -5.21 -14.35
N SER A 244 -13.85 -4.39 -15.35
CA SER A 244 -13.99 -4.73 -16.77
C SER A 244 -12.91 -5.69 -17.29
N ARG A 245 -11.77 -5.78 -16.59
CA ARG A 245 -10.65 -6.68 -16.86
C ARG A 245 -9.81 -6.92 -15.60
N PRO A 246 -9.01 -7.99 -15.54
CA PRO A 246 -7.99 -8.15 -14.53
C PRO A 246 -7.02 -6.95 -14.49
N TRP A 247 -6.53 -6.63 -13.30
CA TRP A 247 -5.54 -5.59 -13.08
C TRP A 247 -4.57 -6.00 -11.97
N THR A 248 -3.39 -5.39 -11.96
CA THR A 248 -2.29 -5.81 -11.09
C THR A 248 -1.74 -4.62 -10.31
N ILE A 249 -1.38 -4.84 -9.04
CA ILE A 249 -0.48 -3.95 -8.31
C ILE A 249 0.91 -4.57 -8.20
N ARG A 250 1.95 -3.74 -8.18
CA ARG A 250 3.34 -4.16 -8.00
C ARG A 250 4.11 -3.20 -7.11
N LEU A 251 4.82 -3.75 -6.13
CA LEU A 251 5.70 -2.98 -5.28
C LEU A 251 6.78 -3.86 -4.63
N PRO A 252 7.92 -3.26 -4.24
CA PRO A 252 8.89 -3.94 -3.41
C PRO A 252 8.42 -4.02 -1.94
N LEU A 253 8.64 -5.18 -1.35
CA LEU A 253 8.64 -5.41 0.09
C LEU A 253 10.08 -5.38 0.60
N TYR A 254 10.27 -4.74 1.74
CA TYR A 254 11.58 -4.53 2.36
C TYR A 254 11.68 -5.35 3.64
N ARG A 255 12.79 -6.09 3.78
CA ARG A 255 13.06 -6.85 4.99
C ARG A 255 13.46 -5.90 6.12
N GLN A 256 12.89 -6.08 7.30
CA GLN A 256 13.37 -5.44 8.52
C GLN A 256 14.72 -6.06 8.90
N ILE A 257 15.77 -5.24 8.94
CA ILE A 257 17.16 -5.68 9.19
C ILE A 257 17.68 -5.27 10.57
N ASP A 258 16.87 -4.61 11.40
CA ASP A 258 17.26 -4.30 12.77
C ASP A 258 17.56 -5.61 13.52
N PRO A 259 18.69 -5.74 14.23
CA PRO A 259 19.01 -6.95 14.98
C PRO A 259 17.97 -7.35 16.03
N ASN A 260 17.16 -6.39 16.49
CA ASN A 260 16.06 -6.59 17.44
C ASN A 260 14.68 -6.57 16.76
N ALA A 261 14.64 -6.64 15.43
CA ALA A 261 13.39 -6.67 14.67
C ALA A 261 12.53 -7.83 15.19
N ARG A 262 11.33 -7.47 15.64
CA ARG A 262 10.27 -8.36 16.08
C ARG A 262 8.96 -7.80 15.56
N LEU A 263 8.04 -8.67 15.21
CA LEU A 263 6.69 -8.22 14.86
C LEU A 263 6.07 -7.57 16.09
N GLY A 264 5.60 -6.33 15.95
CA GLY A 264 4.92 -5.61 17.02
C GLY A 264 3.53 -6.18 17.26
N GLN A 265 2.86 -5.65 18.29
CA GLN A 265 1.43 -5.88 18.49
C GLN A 265 0.69 -4.58 18.23
N PHE A 266 -0.23 -4.60 17.27
CA PHE A 266 -1.17 -3.51 17.03
C PHE A 266 -2.59 -4.02 17.29
N LYS A 267 -2.94 -4.13 18.58
CA LYS A 267 -4.24 -4.60 19.08
C LYS A 267 -5.36 -3.58 18.82
N CYS A 268 -5.63 -3.29 17.55
CA CYS A 268 -6.46 -2.14 17.18
C CYS A 268 -7.91 -2.20 17.65
N ILE A 269 -8.43 -3.37 18.03
CA ILE A 269 -9.79 -3.50 18.60
C ILE A 269 -9.90 -2.64 19.88
N GLU A 270 -8.88 -2.67 20.73
CA GLU A 270 -8.84 -1.88 21.97
C GLU A 270 -8.78 -0.37 21.67
N PHE A 271 -8.17 0.02 20.55
CA PHE A 271 -7.98 1.42 20.18
C PHE A 271 -9.25 2.04 19.58
N VAL A 272 -10.19 1.22 19.11
CA VAL A 272 -11.42 1.65 18.43
C VAL A 272 -12.68 1.35 19.26
N GLU A 273 -12.51 0.84 20.48
CA GLU A 273 -13.63 0.50 21.37
C GLU A 273 -14.55 1.70 21.63
N GLU A 274 -13.98 2.88 21.89
CA GLU A 274 -14.75 4.11 22.09
C GLU A 274 -15.50 4.55 20.82
N LEU A 275 -14.90 4.36 19.65
CA LEU A 275 -15.54 4.65 18.38
C LEU A 275 -16.75 3.73 18.14
N MET A 276 -16.61 2.44 18.43
CA MET A 276 -17.64 1.44 18.16
C MET A 276 -18.72 1.39 19.23
N TYR A 277 -18.35 1.49 20.49
CA TYR A 277 -19.19 1.19 21.64
C TYR A 277 -19.27 2.32 22.67
N GLY A 278 -18.62 3.46 22.44
CA GLY A 278 -18.63 4.60 23.37
C GLY A 278 -20.04 5.12 23.69
N HIS A 279 -20.98 4.98 22.75
CA HIS A 279 -22.40 5.30 22.93
C HIS A 279 -23.12 4.41 23.95
N LEU A 280 -22.57 3.23 24.29
CA LEU A 280 -23.09 2.31 25.29
C LEU A 280 -22.52 2.56 26.69
N ARG A 281 -21.60 3.51 26.85
CA ARG A 281 -21.05 3.87 28.16
C ARG A 281 -22.14 4.46 29.05
N LYS A 282 -22.00 4.23 30.36
CA LYS A 282 -22.84 4.89 31.37
C LYS A 282 -22.79 6.43 31.25
N THR A 283 -21.64 6.96 30.85
CA THR A 283 -21.43 8.35 30.50
C THR A 283 -20.76 8.39 29.12
N PRO A 284 -21.53 8.60 28.04
CA PRO A 284 -21.00 8.64 26.68
C PRO A 284 -19.99 9.78 26.50
N VAL A 285 -18.90 9.48 25.80
CA VAL A 285 -17.89 10.48 25.44
C VAL A 285 -18.50 11.47 24.44
N GLY A 286 -18.41 12.77 24.72
CA GLY A 286 -19.00 13.84 23.90
C GLY A 286 -20.37 14.35 24.34
N ALA A 287 -21.02 13.71 25.32
CA ALA A 287 -22.32 14.15 25.85
C ALA A 287 -22.24 15.39 26.76
N GLU A 288 -21.04 15.87 27.11
CA GLU A 288 -20.84 17.02 28.03
C GLU A 288 -20.97 18.40 27.36
N GLN A 289 -21.30 18.49 26.06
CA GLN A 289 -21.43 19.77 25.35
C GLN A 289 -22.85 20.35 25.29
N GLU A 290 -23.80 19.82 26.07
CA GLU A 290 -25.10 20.47 26.32
C GLU A 290 -25.24 20.81 27.82
N GLN A 291 -24.51 21.82 28.28
CA GLN A 291 -24.94 22.63 29.42
C GLN A 291 -24.94 24.11 29.00
N PRO A 292 -26.02 24.86 29.36
CA PRO A 292 -26.39 26.14 28.76
C PRO A 292 -25.41 27.29 29.02
#